data_AF-A0AAQ4D424-F1
#
_entry.id   AF-A0AAQ4D424-F1
#
_cell.length_a   1.000
_cell.length_b   1.000
_cell.length_c   1.000
_cell.angle_alpha   90.00
_cell.angle_beta   90.00
_cell.angle_gamma   90.00
#
_symmetry.space_group_name_H-M   'P 1'
#
loop_
_entity.id
_entity.type
_entity.pdbx_description
1 polymer ?
#
loop_
_entity_poly.entity_id
_entity_poly.type
_entity_poly.pdbx_seq_one_letter_code
_entity_poly.pdbx_strand_id
1 'polypeptide(L)'
;MLYLLAYVSRRRYFGEKTALYFAWLGFYTSMLSLPAAVGVLTTLYGLIGMTSNTPTVEICDRNIAGNIIMCPACNKTCPYDYLRNQCTFSMDVVYPEYEARATVYRLNPVTMLCLVVCSVFAIISYRIISVGWLSRSPQWRSHAHIATAITASLLNLVIILLMNKIAYTSDFIPRFLYRVLHSPDYSLRGFINFTLSSFDTSDFDNETRPDNSTLDGVPVRECRYKGFREPPGSNNEYLPTLTYWHIFAARLIFVVIFEVRILLRL
;
A
#
# COMPACT_ATOMS: atom_id res chain seq x y z
N MET A 1 15.41 7.51 31.64
CA MET A 1 15.72 8.18 32.92
C MET A 1 14.71 9.27 33.30
N LEU A 2 14.38 10.22 32.41
CA LEU A 2 13.36 11.27 32.63
C LEU A 2 11.98 10.76 33.06
N TYR A 3 11.60 9.58 32.59
CA TYR A 3 10.33 8.93 32.86
C TYR A 3 10.08 8.53 34.31
N LEU A 4 11.09 7.93 34.95
CA LEU A 4 10.99 7.49 36.34
C LEU A 4 10.89 8.69 37.28
N LEU A 5 11.56 9.79 36.97
CA LEU A 5 11.50 11.03 37.73
C LEU A 5 10.11 11.69 37.63
N ALA A 6 9.53 11.76 36.42
CA ALA A 6 8.18 12.29 36.20
C ALA A 6 7.08 11.43 36.85
N TYR A 7 7.27 10.11 36.89
CA TYR A 7 6.36 9.16 37.53
C TYR A 7 6.39 9.27 39.06
N VAL A 8 7.59 9.28 39.66
CA VAL A 8 7.77 9.34 41.11
C VAL A 8 7.23 10.66 41.70
N SER A 9 7.41 11.78 40.99
CA SER A 9 6.85 13.08 41.40
C SER A 9 5.31 13.08 41.37
N ARG A 10 4.68 12.61 40.28
CA ARG A 10 3.21 12.64 40.13
C ARG A 10 2.50 11.59 41.01
N ARG A 11 3.14 10.46 41.33
CA ARG A 11 2.59 9.42 42.23
C ARG A 11 2.24 9.96 43.61
N ARG A 12 3.07 10.85 44.17
CA ARG A 12 2.89 11.39 45.53
C ARG A 12 1.72 12.38 45.63
N TYR A 13 1.35 13.04 44.54
CA TYR A 13 0.32 14.09 44.55
C TYR A 13 -1.08 13.60 44.13
N PHE A 14 -1.18 12.68 43.16
CA PHE A 14 -2.44 12.30 42.53
C PHE A 14 -2.86 10.83 42.75
N GLY A 15 -2.06 10.07 43.50
CA GLY A 15 -2.26 8.64 43.70
C GLY A 15 -1.81 7.79 42.50
N GLU A 16 -1.66 6.48 42.73
CA GLU A 16 -0.99 5.57 41.81
C GLU A 16 -1.66 5.45 40.44
N LYS A 17 -3.00 5.47 40.42
CA LYS A 17 -3.81 5.27 39.21
C LYS A 17 -3.80 6.48 38.28
N THR A 18 -3.81 7.68 38.83
CA THR A 18 -3.89 8.95 38.09
C THR A 18 -2.51 9.40 37.62
N ALA A 19 -1.47 9.14 38.42
CA ALA A 19 -0.08 9.43 38.08
C ALA A 19 0.42 8.61 36.88
N LEU A 20 -0.01 7.35 36.78
CA LEU A 20 0.29 6.49 35.63
C LEU A 20 -0.31 7.08 34.34
N TYR A 21 -1.57 7.55 34.38
CA TYR A 21 -2.25 8.14 33.22
C TYR A 21 -1.52 9.38 32.70
N PHE A 22 -1.14 10.30 33.59
CA PHE A 22 -0.46 11.55 33.21
C PHE A 22 1.00 11.36 32.78
N ALA A 23 1.71 10.38 33.35
CA ALA A 23 3.07 10.02 32.91
C ALA A 23 3.04 9.37 31.53
N TRP A 24 2.05 8.52 31.29
CA TRP A 24 1.81 7.87 30.00
C TRP A 24 1.42 8.90 28.93
N LEU A 25 0.47 9.79 29.21
CA LEU A 25 0.07 10.85 28.27
C LEU A 25 1.25 11.73 27.81
N GLY A 26 2.18 12.04 28.72
CA GLY A 26 3.41 12.78 28.43
C GLY A 26 4.39 12.02 27.53
N PHE A 27 4.45 10.69 27.66
CA PHE A 27 5.21 9.88 26.71
C PHE A 27 4.58 9.83 25.33
N TYR A 28 3.26 9.65 25.28
CA TYR A 28 2.55 9.54 24.01
C TYR A 28 2.76 10.78 23.18
N THR A 29 2.63 11.96 23.80
CA THR A 29 2.89 13.24 23.15
C THR A 29 4.36 13.41 22.72
N SER A 30 5.32 12.99 23.56
CA SER A 30 6.74 13.08 23.21
C SER A 30 7.14 12.12 22.08
N MET A 31 6.63 10.90 22.06
CA MET A 31 6.94 9.89 21.05
C MET A 31 6.19 10.11 19.73
N LEU A 32 4.99 10.72 19.76
CA LEU A 32 4.25 11.12 18.54
C LEU A 32 4.86 12.35 17.85
N SER A 33 5.64 13.17 18.56
CA SER A 33 6.18 14.41 18.00
C SER A 33 7.09 14.17 16.78
N LEU A 34 7.92 13.11 16.79
CA LEU A 34 8.81 12.74 15.69
C LEU A 34 8.04 12.24 14.44
N PRO A 35 7.13 11.24 14.54
CA PRO A 35 6.27 10.84 13.43
C PRO A 35 5.41 11.99 12.88
N ALA A 36 4.87 12.84 13.74
CA ALA A 36 4.09 14.00 13.33
C ALA A 36 4.95 15.00 12.54
N ALA A 37 6.16 15.30 13.01
CA ALA A 37 7.09 16.17 12.29
C ALA A 37 7.50 15.58 10.93
N VAL A 38 7.83 14.29 10.86
CA VAL A 38 8.15 13.60 9.59
C VAL A 38 6.95 13.60 8.65
N GLY A 39 5.73 13.34 9.16
CA GLY A 39 4.49 13.40 8.38
C GLY A 39 4.20 14.80 7.82
N VAL A 40 4.41 15.85 8.62
CA VAL A 40 4.25 17.24 8.16
C VAL A 40 5.31 17.62 7.13
N LEU A 41 6.59 17.32 7.37
CA LEU A 41 7.69 17.63 6.44
C LEU A 41 7.52 16.95 5.09
N THR A 42 7.03 15.72 5.09
CA THR A 42 6.80 14.96 3.86
C THR A 42 5.50 15.34 3.15
N THR A 43 4.48 15.78 3.90
CA THR A 43 3.28 16.41 3.33
C THR A 43 3.66 17.72 2.65
N LEU A 44 4.49 18.54 3.29
CA LEU A 44 5.05 19.77 2.70
C LEU A 44 5.91 19.46 1.47
N TYR A 45 6.79 18.46 1.55
CA TYR A 45 7.57 18.01 0.40
C TYR A 45 6.69 17.51 -0.75
N GLY A 46 5.61 16.77 -0.44
CA GLY A 46 4.63 16.31 -1.42
C GLY A 46 3.84 17.46 -2.05
N LEU A 47 3.46 18.48 -1.27
CA LEU A 47 2.79 19.69 -1.75
C LEU A 47 3.69 20.54 -2.65
N ILE A 48 4.98 20.64 -2.30
CA ILE A 48 5.98 21.39 -3.09
C ILE A 48 6.37 20.63 -4.36
N GLY A 49 6.49 19.29 -4.29
CA GLY A 49 6.86 18.42 -5.40
C GLY A 49 5.71 17.95 -6.30
N MET A 50 4.50 18.49 -6.12
CA MET A 50 3.29 18.05 -6.83
C MET A 50 3.26 18.39 -8.33
N THR A 51 4.36 18.91 -8.88
CA THR A 51 4.47 19.31 -10.28
C THR A 51 5.36 18.32 -11.04
N SER A 52 4.69 17.41 -11.77
CA SER A 52 5.23 16.40 -12.72
C SER A 52 5.70 15.05 -12.15
N ASN A 53 4.78 14.10 -12.03
CA ASN A 53 5.13 12.67 -12.00
C ASN A 53 5.53 12.23 -13.42
N THR A 54 6.78 11.81 -13.62
CA THR A 54 7.26 11.30 -14.92
C THR A 54 6.32 10.26 -15.56
N PRO A 55 5.77 9.26 -14.84
CA PRO A 55 4.84 8.30 -15.44
C PRO A 55 3.54 8.92 -15.97
N THR A 56 3.01 9.94 -15.30
CA THR A 56 1.81 10.65 -15.74
C THR A 56 2.06 11.40 -17.04
N VAL A 57 3.23 12.03 -17.17
CA VAL A 57 3.62 12.73 -18.40
C VAL A 57 3.78 11.73 -19.55
N GLU A 58 4.40 10.57 -19.31
CA GLU A 58 4.57 9.53 -20.34
C GLU A 58 3.24 8.93 -20.83
N ILE A 59 2.28 8.71 -19.92
CA ILE A 59 0.92 8.25 -20.27
C ILE A 59 0.23 9.26 -21.21
N CYS A 60 0.45 10.56 -20.97
CA CYS A 60 -0.21 11.61 -21.74
C CYS A 60 0.49 11.97 -23.04
N ASP A 61 1.78 11.66 -23.14
CA ASP A 61 2.56 11.90 -24.34
C ASP A 61 2.25 10.84 -25.41
N ARG A 62 1.80 11.31 -26.58
CA ARG A 62 1.48 10.46 -27.73
C ARG A 62 2.70 9.72 -28.27
N ASN A 63 3.89 10.30 -28.11
CA ASN A 63 5.13 9.82 -28.72
C ASN A 63 5.87 8.81 -27.82
N ILE A 64 5.49 8.69 -26.54
CA ILE A 64 6.17 7.82 -25.57
C ILE A 64 5.32 6.59 -25.26
N ALA A 65 4.25 6.75 -24.47
CA ALA A 65 3.40 5.63 -24.04
C ALA A 65 1.91 5.85 -24.33
N GLY A 66 1.48 7.06 -24.69
CA GLY A 66 0.07 7.39 -24.85
C GLY A 66 -0.64 6.71 -26.00
N ASN A 67 0.08 6.22 -27.02
CA ASN A 67 -0.50 5.48 -28.14
C ASN A 67 -0.56 3.95 -27.93
N ILE A 68 -0.25 3.48 -26.72
CA ILE A 68 -0.40 2.06 -26.37
C ILE A 68 -1.88 1.72 -26.29
N ILE A 69 -2.29 0.64 -26.98
CA ILE A 69 -3.66 0.13 -26.98
C ILE A 69 -3.83 -0.78 -25.76
N MET A 70 -4.84 -0.50 -24.94
CA MET A 70 -5.15 -1.26 -23.74
C MET A 70 -6.20 -2.33 -24.02
N CYS A 71 -6.04 -3.52 -23.43
CA CYS A 71 -7.07 -4.55 -23.44
C CYS A 71 -8.25 -4.12 -22.55
N PRO A 72 -9.50 -4.34 -22.98
CA PRO A 72 -10.67 -4.08 -22.13
C PRO A 72 -10.71 -5.04 -20.95
N ALA A 73 -11.05 -4.52 -19.77
CA ALA A 73 -11.12 -5.28 -18.52
C ALA A 73 -12.54 -5.72 -18.16
N CYS A 74 -13.51 -5.39 -19.01
CA CYS A 74 -14.91 -5.72 -18.87
C CYS A 74 -15.34 -6.71 -19.96
N ASN A 75 -16.59 -7.17 -19.87
CA ASN A 75 -17.16 -8.12 -20.80
C ASN A 75 -17.33 -7.50 -22.22
N LYS A 76 -17.97 -8.23 -23.14
CA LYS A 76 -18.06 -7.92 -24.58
C LYS A 76 -18.38 -6.47 -25.00
N THR A 77 -19.08 -5.71 -24.16
CA THR A 77 -19.57 -4.35 -24.48
C THR A 77 -18.48 -3.27 -24.49
N CYS A 78 -17.26 -3.58 -24.04
CA CYS A 78 -16.20 -2.60 -23.90
C CYS A 78 -15.25 -2.58 -25.10
N PRO A 79 -15.09 -1.43 -25.79
CA PRO A 79 -14.13 -1.32 -26.88
C PRO A 79 -12.69 -1.18 -26.36
N TYR A 80 -11.72 -1.39 -27.26
CA TYR A 80 -10.34 -1.02 -27.01
C TYR A 80 -10.20 0.49 -26.81
N ASP A 81 -9.19 0.91 -26.05
CA ASP A 81 -8.93 2.32 -25.79
C ASP A 81 -7.42 2.59 -25.74
N TYR A 82 -7.02 3.84 -25.99
CA TYR A 82 -5.63 4.27 -25.87
C TYR A 82 -5.30 4.65 -24.42
N LEU A 83 -4.07 4.33 -24.01
CA LEU A 83 -3.58 4.65 -22.68
C LEU A 83 -3.68 6.15 -22.34
N ARG A 84 -3.48 7.05 -23.32
CA ARG A 84 -3.60 8.51 -23.15
C ARG A 84 -4.99 8.97 -22.71
N ASN A 85 -6.05 8.25 -23.07
CA ASN A 85 -7.41 8.65 -22.68
C ASN A 85 -7.64 8.51 -21.16
N GLN A 86 -6.75 7.80 -20.47
CA GLN A 86 -6.77 7.59 -19.02
C GLN A 86 -5.81 8.54 -18.27
N CYS A 87 -5.36 9.63 -18.90
CA CYS A 87 -4.46 10.63 -18.33
C CYS A 87 -4.90 11.23 -17.00
N THR A 88 -6.17 11.60 -16.90
CA THR A 88 -6.78 12.16 -15.67
C THR A 88 -6.82 11.13 -14.55
N PHE A 89 -6.77 9.84 -14.89
CA PHE A 89 -6.76 8.68 -14.00
C PHE A 89 -5.40 7.97 -14.00
N SER A 90 -4.31 8.62 -14.43
CA SER A 90 -2.95 8.05 -14.48
C SER A 90 -2.35 7.65 -13.12
N MET A 91 -3.12 7.82 -12.05
CA MET A 91 -3.00 7.09 -10.78
C MET A 91 -4.13 6.05 -10.75
N ASP A 92 -3.79 4.78 -10.98
CA ASP A 92 -4.66 3.60 -10.87
C ASP A 92 -5.67 3.36 -12.02
N VAL A 93 -5.16 2.95 -13.18
CA VAL A 93 -6.01 2.42 -14.27
C VAL A 93 -6.18 0.90 -14.10
N VAL A 94 -7.44 0.50 -13.92
CA VAL A 94 -8.03 -0.86 -13.91
C VAL A 94 -7.97 -1.67 -12.61
N TYR A 95 -8.88 -1.39 -11.68
CA TYR A 95 -9.63 -2.43 -10.97
C TYR A 95 -11.13 -2.15 -11.16
N PRO A 96 -11.96 -3.14 -11.49
CA PRO A 96 -13.37 -2.91 -11.80
C PRO A 96 -14.18 -2.52 -10.55
N GLU A 97 -14.93 -1.42 -10.68
CA GLU A 97 -16.30 -1.14 -10.21
C GLU A 97 -16.87 -1.53 -8.82
N TYR A 98 -16.09 -1.94 -7.80
CA TYR A 98 -16.64 -2.12 -6.43
C TYR A 98 -15.89 -1.45 -5.26
N GLU A 99 -14.63 -1.01 -5.41
CA GLU A 99 -13.88 -0.39 -4.28
C GLU A 99 -13.61 1.13 -4.44
N ALA A 100 -14.41 1.84 -5.23
CA ALA A 100 -14.24 3.26 -5.53
C ALA A 100 -14.50 4.24 -4.35
N ARG A 101 -14.49 3.78 -3.10
CA ARG A 101 -14.57 4.64 -1.89
C ARG A 101 -13.32 4.65 -1.01
N ALA A 102 -12.27 3.89 -1.35
CA ALA A 102 -11.03 3.85 -0.57
C ALA A 102 -9.81 4.47 -1.29
N THR A 103 -9.99 5.03 -2.49
CA THR A 103 -8.94 5.64 -3.33
C THR A 103 -8.50 7.05 -2.90
N VAL A 104 -8.87 7.50 -1.69
CA VAL A 104 -8.55 8.86 -1.18
C VAL A 104 -7.12 8.98 -0.64
N TYR A 105 -6.40 7.87 -0.44
CA TYR A 105 -4.97 7.97 -0.10
C TYR A 105 -4.14 7.92 -1.37
N ARG A 106 -3.69 9.09 -1.86
CA ARG A 106 -2.42 9.17 -2.60
C ARG A 106 -1.38 8.48 -1.71
N LEU A 107 -1.12 7.18 -1.94
CA LEU A 107 -0.20 6.39 -1.13
C LEU A 107 1.24 6.78 -1.48
N ASN A 108 1.62 7.96 -1.00
CA ASN A 108 2.98 8.36 -0.84
C ASN A 108 3.63 7.33 0.11
N PRO A 109 4.86 6.84 -0.12
CA PRO A 109 5.57 5.96 0.82
C PRO A 109 5.47 6.40 2.27
N VAL A 110 5.34 7.70 2.51
CA VAL A 110 5.23 8.27 3.84
C VAL A 110 3.86 8.03 4.49
N THR A 111 2.75 8.06 3.74
CA THR A 111 1.44 7.72 4.31
C THR A 111 1.39 6.23 4.70
N MET A 112 2.04 5.35 3.92
CA MET A 112 2.22 3.94 4.31
C MET A 112 3.02 3.80 5.60
N LEU A 113 4.14 4.50 5.71
CA LEU A 113 4.97 4.48 6.91
C LEU A 113 4.22 5.02 8.14
N CYS A 114 3.46 6.11 7.99
CA CYS A 114 2.64 6.67 9.06
C CYS A 114 1.55 5.69 9.52
N LEU A 115 0.87 5.00 8.60
CA LEU A 115 -0.16 4.01 8.94
C LEU A 115 0.44 2.84 9.75
N VAL A 116 1.62 2.35 9.35
CA VAL A 116 2.34 1.32 10.11
C VAL A 116 2.67 1.83 11.51
N VAL A 117 3.25 3.02 11.63
CA VAL A 117 3.65 3.59 12.93
C VAL A 117 2.43 3.78 13.84
N CYS A 118 1.33 4.31 13.30
CA CYS A 118 0.07 4.47 14.03
C CYS A 118 -0.51 3.14 14.52
N SER A 119 -0.48 2.08 13.69
CA SER A 119 -1.00 0.78 14.08
C SER A 119 -0.19 0.15 15.21
N VAL A 120 1.15 0.25 15.18
CA VAL A 120 2.02 -0.19 16.29
C VAL A 120 1.64 0.51 17.60
N PHE A 121 1.47 1.83 17.57
CA PHE A 121 1.11 2.59 18.77
C PHE A 121 -0.30 2.27 19.28
N ALA A 122 -1.25 2.03 18.38
CA ALA A 122 -2.61 1.64 18.73
C ALA A 122 -2.66 0.27 19.44
N ILE A 123 -1.84 -0.69 19.02
CA ILE A 123 -1.75 -2.01 19.67
C ILE A 123 -1.13 -1.89 21.07
N ILE A 124 -0.04 -1.12 21.20
CA ILE A 124 0.63 -0.90 22.49
C ILE A 124 -0.33 -0.22 23.47
N SER A 125 -1.05 0.82 23.03
CA SER A 125 -2.02 1.50 23.89
C SER A 125 -3.20 0.60 24.25
N TYR A 126 -3.71 -0.18 23.30
CA TYR A 126 -4.78 -1.15 23.52
C TYR A 126 -4.45 -2.15 24.64
N ARG A 127 -3.25 -2.75 24.64
CA ARG A 127 -2.83 -3.71 25.67
C ARG A 127 -2.80 -3.09 27.07
N ILE A 128 -2.27 -1.87 27.19
CA ILE A 128 -2.15 -1.18 28.49
C ILE A 128 -3.55 -0.81 29.02
N ILE A 129 -4.42 -0.27 28.16
CA ILE A 129 -5.78 0.14 28.53
C ILE A 129 -6.62 -1.09 28.90
N SER A 130 -6.58 -2.13 28.08
CA SER A 130 -7.39 -3.33 28.29
C SER A 130 -7.00 -4.10 29.55
N VAL A 131 -5.70 -4.25 29.85
CA VAL A 131 -5.23 -4.85 31.12
C VAL A 131 -5.65 -4.00 32.31
N GLY A 132 -5.51 -2.66 32.21
CA GLY A 132 -5.94 -1.74 33.26
C GLY A 132 -7.44 -1.79 33.54
N TRP A 133 -8.25 -1.95 32.49
CA TRP A 133 -9.71 -2.05 32.59
C TRP A 133 -10.16 -3.42 33.12
N LEU A 134 -9.65 -4.54 32.58
CA LEU A 134 -9.97 -5.90 33.07
C LEU A 134 -9.49 -6.14 34.50
N SER A 135 -8.34 -5.59 34.90
CA SER A 135 -7.83 -5.74 36.27
C SER A 135 -8.71 -5.02 37.32
N ARG A 136 -9.63 -4.15 36.91
CA ARG A 136 -10.53 -3.44 37.81
C ARG A 136 -11.72 -4.30 38.25
N SER A 137 -12.12 -5.29 37.46
CA SER A 137 -13.21 -6.20 37.83
C SER A 137 -12.67 -7.40 38.61
N PRO A 138 -13.25 -7.73 39.78
CA PRO A 138 -12.74 -8.80 40.64
C PRO A 138 -12.82 -10.19 39.99
N GLN A 139 -13.81 -10.41 39.11
CA GLN A 139 -13.96 -11.67 38.37
C GLN A 139 -12.88 -11.90 37.31
N TRP A 140 -12.39 -10.85 36.64
CA TRP A 140 -11.47 -10.99 35.50
C TRP A 140 -10.01 -10.78 35.86
N ARG A 141 -9.70 -10.48 37.11
CA ARG A 141 -8.34 -10.11 37.54
C ARG A 141 -7.29 -11.20 37.27
N SER A 142 -7.63 -12.49 37.40
CA SER A 142 -6.68 -13.58 37.08
C SER A 142 -6.58 -13.89 35.58
N HIS A 143 -7.63 -13.59 34.80
CA HIS A 143 -7.68 -13.87 33.36
C HIS A 143 -7.37 -12.65 32.48
N ALA A 144 -7.14 -11.48 33.09
CA ALA A 144 -6.93 -10.20 32.41
C ALA A 144 -5.79 -10.25 31.39
N HIS A 145 -4.66 -10.87 31.75
CA HIS A 145 -3.51 -10.99 30.86
C HIS A 145 -3.76 -11.93 29.68
N ILE A 146 -4.46 -13.04 29.90
CA ILE A 146 -4.76 -14.02 28.85
C ILE A 146 -5.77 -13.46 27.86
N ALA A 147 -6.87 -12.86 28.36
CA ALA A 147 -7.90 -12.27 27.52
C ALA A 147 -7.35 -11.14 26.63
N THR A 148 -6.51 -10.26 27.20
CA THR A 148 -5.88 -9.16 26.45
C THR A 148 -4.83 -9.64 25.45
N ALA A 149 -4.14 -10.74 25.73
CA ALA A 149 -3.25 -11.37 24.77
C ALA A 149 -4.03 -11.91 23.56
N ILE A 150 -5.13 -12.63 23.79
CA ILE A 150 -5.97 -13.20 22.73
C ILE A 150 -6.55 -12.09 21.82
N THR A 151 -7.15 -11.06 22.41
CA THR A 151 -7.75 -9.98 21.63
C THR A 151 -6.71 -9.12 20.91
N ALA A 152 -5.53 -8.91 21.50
CA ALA A 152 -4.42 -8.22 20.81
C ALA A 152 -3.89 -9.04 19.62
N SER A 153 -3.82 -10.36 19.72
CA SER A 153 -3.43 -11.22 18.60
C SER A 153 -4.43 -11.16 17.44
N LEU A 154 -5.73 -11.11 17.74
CA LEU A 154 -6.78 -10.93 16.72
C LEU A 154 -6.69 -9.55 16.04
N LEU A 155 -6.46 -8.49 16.81
CA LEU A 155 -6.24 -7.15 16.27
C LEU A 155 -4.99 -7.08 15.38
N ASN A 156 -3.90 -7.73 15.80
CA ASN A 156 -2.70 -7.84 14.98
C ASN A 156 -2.99 -8.54 13.65
N LEU A 157 -3.72 -9.67 13.67
CA LEU A 157 -4.10 -10.39 12.46
C LEU A 157 -4.89 -9.51 11.49
N VAL A 158 -5.85 -8.74 12.00
CA VAL A 158 -6.66 -7.82 11.18
C VAL A 158 -5.79 -6.73 10.55
N ILE A 159 -4.87 -6.15 11.33
CA ILE A 159 -3.94 -5.12 10.84
C ILE A 159 -3.03 -5.69 9.75
N ILE A 160 -2.54 -6.91 9.92
CA ILE A 160 -1.71 -7.62 8.93
C ILE A 160 -2.47 -7.79 7.60
N LEU A 161 -3.71 -8.28 7.65
CA LEU A 161 -4.53 -8.48 6.44
C LEU A 161 -4.79 -7.15 5.71
N LEU A 162 -5.08 -6.08 6.45
CA LEU A 162 -5.28 -4.75 5.88
C LEU A 162 -3.99 -4.18 5.27
N MET A 163 -2.86 -4.32 5.95
CA MET A 163 -1.56 -3.84 5.46
C MET A 163 -1.11 -4.61 4.21
N ASN A 164 -1.31 -5.93 4.19
CA ASN A 164 -1.00 -6.76 3.02
C ASN A 164 -1.85 -6.37 1.82
N LYS A 165 -3.16 -6.09 2.03
CA LYS A 165 -4.04 -5.58 0.97
C LYS A 165 -3.51 -4.27 0.39
N ILE A 166 -3.13 -3.31 1.24
CA ILE A 166 -2.59 -2.01 0.81
C ILE A 166 -1.25 -2.18 0.07
N ALA A 167 -0.36 -3.03 0.57
CA ALA A 167 0.93 -3.29 -0.06
C ALA A 167 0.78 -3.93 -1.45
N TYR A 168 -0.18 -4.85 -1.61
CA TYR A 168 -0.47 -5.52 -2.88
C TYR A 168 -1.15 -4.61 -3.90
N THR A 169 -2.07 -3.74 -3.47
CA THR A 169 -2.75 -2.81 -4.38
C THR A 169 -1.90 -1.59 -4.71
N SER A 170 -0.84 -1.31 -3.94
CA SER A 170 0.05 -0.17 -4.21
C SER A 170 1.05 -0.43 -5.35
N ASP A 171 1.28 0.61 -6.15
CA ASP A 171 2.35 0.68 -7.15
C ASP A 171 3.70 1.11 -6.54
N PHE A 172 3.80 1.25 -5.22
CA PHE A 172 5.04 1.70 -4.56
C PHE A 172 6.20 0.72 -4.76
N ILE A 173 5.96 -0.55 -4.47
CA ILE A 173 6.97 -1.61 -4.53
C ILE A 173 7.52 -1.82 -5.96
N PRO A 174 6.68 -1.98 -7.00
CA PRO A 174 7.19 -2.12 -8.36
C PRO A 174 7.93 -0.86 -8.84
N ARG A 175 7.49 0.35 -8.48
CA ARG A 175 8.21 1.59 -8.79
C ARG A 175 9.59 1.67 -8.12
N PHE A 176 9.67 1.26 -6.85
CA PHE A 176 10.93 1.22 -6.12
C PHE A 176 11.90 0.20 -6.72
N LEU A 177 11.43 -1.02 -6.99
CA LEU A 177 12.23 -2.06 -7.62
C LEU A 177 12.72 -1.66 -9.00
N TYR A 178 11.86 -1.07 -9.83
CA TYR A 178 12.25 -0.57 -11.14
C TYR A 178 13.35 0.49 -11.03
N ARG A 179 13.18 1.46 -10.14
CA ARG A 179 14.16 2.53 -9.91
C ARG A 179 15.53 2.01 -9.48
N VAL A 180 15.56 0.97 -8.63
CA VAL A 180 16.81 0.45 -8.07
C VAL A 180 17.49 -0.56 -8.98
N LEU A 181 16.72 -1.40 -9.69
CA LEU A 181 17.26 -2.56 -10.41
C LEU A 181 17.32 -2.36 -11.93
N HIS A 182 16.47 -1.51 -12.51
CA HIS A 182 16.34 -1.38 -13.96
C HIS A 182 16.66 0.03 -14.47
N SER A 183 16.42 1.06 -13.67
CA SER A 183 16.63 2.45 -14.11
C SER A 183 18.11 2.86 -14.01
N PRO A 184 18.72 3.35 -15.11
CA PRO A 184 20.11 3.82 -15.09
C PRO A 184 20.29 5.13 -14.32
N ASP A 185 19.28 6.00 -14.33
CA ASP A 185 19.35 7.35 -13.74
C ASP A 185 18.50 7.48 -12.46
N TYR A 186 18.03 6.37 -11.89
CA TYR A 186 17.01 6.34 -10.82
C TYR A 186 15.70 7.09 -11.18
N SER A 187 15.47 7.33 -12.46
CA SER A 187 14.24 7.93 -12.99
C SER A 187 13.16 6.86 -13.19
N LEU A 188 11.90 7.28 -13.31
CA LEU A 188 10.79 6.37 -13.66
C LEU A 188 10.52 6.34 -15.18
N ARG A 189 11.51 6.72 -15.99
CA ARG A 189 11.33 6.75 -17.45
C ARG A 189 11.17 5.35 -18.00
N GLY A 190 10.15 5.11 -18.82
CA GLY A 190 9.87 3.78 -19.38
C GLY A 190 9.25 2.80 -18.38
N PHE A 191 8.91 3.25 -17.17
CA PHE A 191 8.23 2.43 -16.17
C PHE A 191 6.90 1.86 -16.70
N ILE A 192 6.16 2.65 -17.48
CA ILE A 192 4.88 2.24 -18.06
C ILE A 192 5.05 1.03 -18.98
N ASN A 193 6.03 1.08 -19.88
CA ASN A 193 6.31 -0.02 -20.81
C ASN A 193 6.75 -1.30 -20.05
N PHE A 194 7.47 -1.14 -18.93
CA PHE A 194 7.87 -2.25 -18.07
C PHE A 194 6.71 -2.90 -17.31
N THR A 195 5.69 -2.13 -16.93
CA THR A 195 4.53 -2.64 -16.17
C THR A 195 3.41 -3.25 -17.03
N LEU A 196 3.51 -3.14 -18.35
CA LEU A 196 2.49 -3.60 -19.28
C LEU A 196 2.95 -4.88 -19.99
N SER A 197 2.11 -5.91 -19.93
CA SER A 197 2.28 -7.15 -20.70
C SER A 197 1.48 -7.09 -21.99
N SER A 198 2.00 -7.73 -23.04
CA SER A 198 1.31 -7.89 -24.33
C SER A 198 0.36 -9.08 -24.31
N PHE A 199 -0.73 -8.96 -25.04
CA PHE A 199 -1.74 -10.00 -25.25
C PHE A 199 -2.13 -10.07 -26.72
N ASP A 200 -2.18 -11.27 -27.30
CA ASP A 200 -2.74 -11.46 -28.63
C ASP A 200 -4.28 -11.53 -28.53
N THR A 201 -4.95 -10.69 -29.31
CA THR A 201 -6.41 -10.64 -29.34
C THR A 201 -7.06 -11.89 -29.93
N SER A 202 -6.30 -12.76 -30.61
CA SER A 202 -6.80 -14.07 -31.05
C SER A 202 -7.13 -15.01 -29.89
N ASP A 203 -6.50 -14.80 -28.74
CA ASP A 203 -6.50 -15.75 -27.62
C ASP A 203 -7.60 -15.43 -26.59
N PHE A 204 -8.48 -14.46 -26.91
CA PHE A 204 -9.65 -14.19 -26.08
C PHE A 204 -10.64 -15.36 -26.12
N ASP A 205 -11.17 -15.71 -24.95
CA ASP A 205 -12.32 -16.62 -24.86
C ASP A 205 -13.54 -16.02 -25.57
N ASN A 206 -14.37 -16.88 -26.16
CA ASN A 206 -15.59 -16.46 -26.88
C ASN A 206 -16.56 -15.64 -26.02
N GLU A 207 -16.49 -15.76 -24.70
CA GLU A 207 -17.35 -15.03 -23.76
C GLU A 207 -16.81 -13.64 -23.40
N THR A 208 -15.49 -13.46 -23.31
CA THR A 208 -14.86 -12.21 -22.88
C THR A 208 -14.41 -11.32 -24.04
N ARG A 209 -14.34 -11.88 -25.26
CA ARG A 209 -13.94 -11.14 -26.46
C ARG A 209 -14.88 -9.95 -26.73
N PRO A 210 -14.35 -8.73 -26.95
CA PRO A 210 -15.13 -7.56 -27.31
C PRO A 210 -15.93 -7.73 -28.59
N ASP A 211 -17.15 -7.19 -28.63
CA ASP A 211 -17.98 -7.18 -29.85
C ASP A 211 -17.39 -6.26 -30.93
N ASN A 212 -16.74 -5.18 -30.51
CA ASN A 212 -15.99 -4.30 -31.40
C ASN A 212 -14.49 -4.61 -31.34
N SER A 213 -13.97 -5.26 -32.38
CA SER A 213 -12.55 -5.62 -32.50
C SER A 213 -11.67 -4.51 -33.09
N THR A 214 -12.25 -3.34 -33.39
CA THR A 214 -11.58 -2.24 -34.07
C THR A 214 -11.40 -1.01 -33.18
N LEU A 215 -10.27 -0.33 -33.36
CA LEU A 215 -9.99 0.98 -32.77
C LEU A 215 -9.67 1.94 -33.93
N ASP A 216 -10.37 3.07 -34.01
CA ASP A 216 -10.27 4.03 -35.13
C ASP A 216 -10.44 3.40 -36.53
N GLY A 217 -11.28 2.37 -36.64
CA GLY A 217 -11.52 1.64 -37.89
C GLY A 217 -10.42 0.67 -38.31
N VAL A 218 -9.41 0.46 -37.46
CA VAL A 218 -8.32 -0.51 -37.67
C VAL A 218 -8.52 -1.72 -36.75
N PRO A 219 -8.38 -2.97 -37.25
CA PRO A 219 -8.45 -4.16 -36.41
C PRO A 219 -7.27 -4.22 -35.43
N VAL A 220 -7.57 -4.38 -34.15
CA VAL A 220 -6.56 -4.54 -33.09
C VAL A 220 -6.12 -6.00 -33.05
N ARG A 221 -4.82 -6.26 -33.24
CA ARG A 221 -4.23 -7.60 -33.17
C ARG A 221 -3.56 -7.88 -31.83
N GLU A 222 -2.92 -6.87 -31.26
CA GLU A 222 -2.22 -6.94 -29.99
C GLU A 222 -2.73 -5.82 -29.08
N CYS A 223 -3.01 -6.14 -27.83
CA CYS A 223 -3.35 -5.16 -26.80
C CYS A 223 -2.47 -5.36 -25.57
N ARG A 224 -2.34 -4.32 -24.73
CA ARG A 224 -1.53 -4.34 -23.52
C ARG A 224 -2.42 -4.36 -22.28
N TYR A 225 -1.99 -5.05 -21.24
CA TYR A 225 -2.66 -5.06 -19.94
C TYR A 225 -1.64 -4.97 -18.81
N LYS A 226 -2.08 -4.48 -17.63
CA LYS A 226 -1.20 -4.37 -16.47
C LYS A 226 -0.83 -5.78 -15.97
N GLY A 227 0.45 -6.11 -16.01
CA GLY A 227 0.94 -7.45 -15.68
C GLY A 227 2.43 -7.59 -15.90
N PHE A 228 3.00 -8.64 -15.29
CA PHE A 228 4.41 -9.02 -15.45
C PHE A 228 4.49 -10.43 -16.05
N ARG A 229 3.93 -10.61 -17.25
CA ARG A 229 3.85 -11.89 -17.96
C ARG A 229 4.68 -11.85 -19.24
N GLU A 230 5.12 -13.02 -19.66
CA GLU A 230 5.87 -13.17 -20.89
C GLU A 230 4.98 -12.87 -22.11
N PRO A 231 5.54 -12.29 -23.19
CA PRO A 231 4.79 -11.89 -24.38
C PRO A 231 4.32 -13.11 -25.21
N PRO A 232 3.34 -12.89 -26.11
CA PRO A 232 2.86 -13.93 -27.01
C PRO A 232 3.97 -14.41 -27.96
N GLY A 233 3.95 -15.70 -28.30
CA GLY A 233 4.96 -16.33 -29.16
C GLY A 233 6.33 -16.62 -28.50
N SER A 234 6.47 -16.40 -27.20
CA SER A 234 7.63 -16.88 -26.42
C SER A 234 7.44 -18.34 -25.99
N ASN A 235 8.53 -19.06 -25.68
CA ASN A 235 8.46 -20.45 -25.19
C ASN A 235 7.60 -20.62 -23.91
N ASN A 236 7.46 -19.54 -23.13
CA ASN A 236 6.72 -19.50 -21.87
C ASN A 236 5.58 -18.48 -21.94
N GLU A 237 4.89 -18.42 -23.07
CA GLU A 237 3.80 -17.48 -23.34
C GLU A 237 2.77 -17.38 -22.20
N TYR A 238 2.44 -16.13 -21.84
CA TYR A 238 1.51 -15.76 -20.76
C TYR A 238 1.87 -16.23 -19.35
N LEU A 239 2.98 -16.95 -19.16
CA LEU A 239 3.46 -17.35 -17.85
C LEU A 239 4.05 -16.15 -17.08
N PRO A 240 4.03 -16.19 -15.74
CA PRO A 240 4.64 -15.14 -14.93
C PRO A 240 6.16 -15.03 -15.16
N THR A 241 6.63 -13.81 -15.37
CA THR A 241 8.06 -13.49 -15.53
C THR A 241 8.83 -13.66 -14.21
N LEU A 242 10.16 -13.72 -14.28
CA LEU A 242 11.00 -13.65 -13.07
C LEU A 242 10.78 -12.33 -12.29
N THR A 243 10.48 -11.24 -12.98
CA THR A 243 10.15 -9.93 -12.39
C THR A 243 8.90 -10.00 -11.52
N TYR A 244 7.88 -10.74 -11.94
CA TYR A 244 6.69 -10.99 -11.14
C TYR A 244 7.05 -11.56 -9.76
N TRP A 245 7.89 -12.60 -9.74
CA TRP A 245 8.30 -13.27 -8.51
C TRP A 245 9.15 -12.39 -7.60
N HIS A 246 10.02 -11.54 -8.17
CA HIS A 246 10.75 -10.54 -7.38
C HIS A 246 9.82 -9.53 -6.72
N ILE A 247 8.82 -9.03 -7.45
CA ILE A 247 7.83 -8.09 -6.90
C ILE A 247 6.99 -8.77 -5.81
N PHE A 248 6.57 -10.01 -6.04
CA PHE A 248 5.85 -10.81 -5.06
C PHE A 248 6.67 -11.04 -3.79
N ALA A 249 7.93 -11.47 -3.93
CA ALA A 249 8.84 -11.67 -2.81
C ALA A 249 9.10 -10.36 -2.05
N ALA A 250 9.32 -9.24 -2.76
CA ALA A 250 9.52 -7.94 -2.14
C ALA A 250 8.28 -7.46 -1.37
N ARG A 251 7.07 -7.73 -1.88
CA ARG A 251 5.80 -7.48 -1.17
C ARG A 251 5.74 -8.28 0.14
N LEU A 252 6.10 -9.55 0.11
CA LEU A 252 6.16 -10.38 1.32
C LEU A 252 7.25 -9.92 2.29
N ILE A 253 8.46 -9.63 1.81
CA ILE A 253 9.57 -9.15 2.65
C ILE A 253 9.21 -7.83 3.32
N PHE A 254 8.59 -6.90 2.58
CA PHE A 254 8.11 -5.63 3.14
C PHE A 254 7.18 -5.91 4.33
N VAL A 255 6.14 -6.72 4.12
CA VAL A 255 5.17 -7.08 5.17
C VAL A 255 5.87 -7.74 6.36
N VAL A 256 6.73 -8.74 6.12
CA VAL A 256 7.45 -9.49 7.17
C VAL A 256 8.41 -8.60 7.96
N ILE A 257 9.16 -7.70 7.34
CA ILE A 257 10.09 -6.80 8.07
C ILE A 257 9.31 -5.92 9.06
N PHE A 258 8.17 -5.39 8.64
CA PHE A 258 7.34 -4.57 9.52
C PHE A 258 6.67 -5.39 10.62
N GLU A 259 6.20 -6.60 10.29
CA GLU A 259 5.61 -7.53 11.26
C GLU A 259 6.61 -8.02 12.30
N VAL A 260 7.80 -8.43 11.89
CA VAL A 260 8.85 -8.94 12.78
C VAL A 260 9.33 -7.86 13.76
N ARG A 261 9.30 -6.58 13.36
CA ARG A 261 9.59 -5.46 14.28
C ARG A 261 8.48 -5.24 15.32
N ILE A 262 7.22 -5.53 14.98
CA ILE A 262 6.06 -5.46 15.88
C ILE A 262 6.04 -6.66 16.83
N LEU A 263 6.35 -7.86 16.31
CA LEU A 263 6.41 -9.12 17.05
C LEU A 263 7.65 -9.28 17.94
N LEU A 264 8.82 -8.74 17.56
CA LEU A 264 10.03 -8.75 18.41
C LEU A 264 10.01 -7.68 19.51
N ARG A 265 9.05 -6.75 19.48
CA ARG A 265 8.78 -5.81 20.59
C ARG A 265 7.54 -6.20 21.42
N LEU A 266 6.99 -7.40 21.17
CA LEU A 266 6.03 -8.10 22.03
C LEU A 266 6.78 -9.01 23.00
#